data_AF-A0A3B1CHH5-F1
#
_entry.id   AF-A0A3B1CHH5-F1
#
_cell.length_a   1.000
_cell.length_b   1.000
_cell.length_c   1.000
_cell.angle_alpha   90.00
_cell.angle_beta   90.00
_cell.angle_gamma   90.00
#
_symmetry.space_group_name_H-M   'P 1'
#
loop_
_entity.id
_entity.type
_entity.pdbx_description
1 polymer ?
#
loop_
_entity_poly.entity_id
_entity_poly.type
_entity_poly.pdbx_seq_one_letter_code
_entity_poly.pdbx_strand_id
1 'polypeptide(L)'
;QVNISDALKDVEKAEELLADAPNDDGIKKMIDDQQAKYIDVLEKYKEEAVKIVYWQGRIDGRDLLKVKGNKIEIEHLRYDPILETSEDFSTPLPAKDYTVVVKEIQSRSFGPFVLEQPSKNNDYTATLYLSDFPKHGYSWWKFELYYIPRQPEELGLTVPWRN
;
A
#
# COMPACT_ATOMS: atom_id res chain seq x y z
N GLN A 1 -6.36 7.50 18.27
CA GLN A 1 -5.15 7.25 17.46
C GLN A 1 -5.29 5.82 16.95
N VAL A 2 -5.25 5.60 15.64
CA VAL A 2 -5.39 4.25 15.09
C VAL A 2 -4.09 3.51 15.35
N ASN A 3 -4.18 2.32 15.92
CA ASN A 3 -3.03 1.48 16.23
C ASN A 3 -2.72 0.62 15.00
N ILE A 4 -1.56 0.82 14.37
CA ILE A 4 -1.11 0.04 13.20
C ILE A 4 -1.14 -1.46 13.51
N SER A 5 -0.85 -1.85 14.75
CA SER A 5 -0.91 -3.25 15.17
C SER A 5 -2.32 -3.85 15.07
N ASP A 6 -3.35 -3.06 15.34
CA ASP A 6 -4.73 -3.54 15.26
C ASP A 6 -5.22 -3.56 13.80
N ALA A 7 -4.88 -2.54 13.02
CA ALA A 7 -5.13 -2.53 11.57
C ALA A 7 -4.43 -3.71 10.87
N LEU A 8 -3.19 -4.01 11.27
CA LEU A 8 -2.45 -5.15 10.73
C LEU A 8 -3.10 -6.49 11.11
N LYS A 9 -3.58 -6.66 12.34
CA LYS A 9 -4.33 -7.86 12.74
C LYS A 9 -5.60 -8.04 11.92
N ASP A 10 -6.31 -6.96 11.63
CA ASP A 10 -7.52 -7.00 10.80
C ASP A 10 -7.16 -7.42 9.37
N VAL A 11 -6.10 -6.86 8.79
CA VAL A 11 -5.58 -7.26 7.47
C VAL A 11 -5.14 -8.73 7.48
N GLU A 12 -4.34 -9.16 8.46
CA GLU A 12 -3.86 -10.54 8.54
C GLU A 12 -5.00 -11.55 8.70
N LYS A 13 -5.98 -11.24 9.56
CA LYS A 13 -7.17 -12.08 9.73
C LYS A 13 -7.96 -12.15 8.43
N ALA A 14 -8.08 -11.02 7.73
CA ALA A 14 -8.78 -10.97 6.46
C ALA A 14 -8.06 -11.80 5.39
N GLU A 15 -6.73 -11.76 5.36
CA GLU A 15 -5.94 -12.65 4.53
C GLU A 15 -6.10 -14.12 4.93
N GLU A 16 -5.97 -14.48 6.21
CA GLU A 16 -6.13 -15.88 6.65
C GLU A 16 -7.48 -16.47 6.27
N LEU A 17 -8.57 -15.69 6.39
CA LEU A 17 -9.89 -16.08 5.89
C LEU A 17 -9.87 -16.35 4.37
N LEU A 18 -9.16 -15.54 3.59
CA LEU A 18 -9.04 -15.70 2.13
C LEU A 18 -8.26 -16.95 1.69
N ALA A 19 -7.33 -17.50 2.49
CA ALA A 19 -6.72 -18.79 2.12
C ALA A 19 -7.62 -19.97 2.40
N ASP A 20 -8.36 -19.93 3.51
CA ASP A 20 -9.17 -21.05 3.97
C ASP A 20 -10.54 -21.10 3.27
N ALA A 21 -11.03 -19.96 2.77
CA ALA A 21 -12.28 -19.86 2.06
C ALA A 21 -12.08 -20.13 0.55
N PRO A 22 -12.76 -21.15 -0.02
CA PRO A 22 -12.74 -21.36 -1.46
C PRO A 22 -13.23 -20.14 -2.27
N ASN A 23 -14.09 -19.30 -1.67
CA ASN A 23 -14.83 -18.20 -2.31
C ASN A 23 -15.01 -16.94 -1.42
N ASP A 24 -14.09 -16.53 -0.53
CA ASP A 24 -14.29 -15.25 0.22
C ASP A 24 -14.09 -14.03 -0.69
N ASP A 25 -15.08 -13.74 -1.54
CA ASP A 25 -15.06 -12.59 -2.44
C ASP A 25 -15.03 -11.27 -1.66
N GLY A 26 -15.48 -11.20 -0.40
CA GLY A 26 -15.69 -9.94 0.32
C GLY A 26 -14.41 -9.13 0.60
N ILE A 27 -13.36 -9.76 1.12
CA ILE A 27 -12.12 -9.07 1.50
C ILE A 27 -11.27 -8.78 0.26
N LYS A 28 -11.15 -9.75 -0.64
CA LYS A 28 -10.48 -9.54 -1.92
C LYS A 28 -11.17 -8.40 -2.67
N LYS A 29 -12.50 -8.40 -2.74
CA LYS A 29 -13.27 -7.32 -3.33
C LYS A 29 -13.02 -5.99 -2.63
N MET A 30 -12.89 -5.95 -1.31
CA MET A 30 -12.58 -4.70 -0.60
C MET A 30 -11.20 -4.15 -1.00
N ILE A 31 -10.19 -5.00 -1.13
CA ILE A 31 -8.86 -4.58 -1.60
C ILE A 31 -8.93 -4.16 -3.08
N ASP A 32 -9.55 -4.97 -3.94
CA ASP A 32 -9.74 -4.67 -5.36
C ASP A 32 -10.50 -3.34 -5.55
N ASP A 33 -11.57 -3.11 -4.77
CA ASP A 33 -12.36 -1.88 -4.77
C ASP A 33 -11.50 -0.68 -4.34
N GLN A 34 -10.62 -0.87 -3.34
CA GLN A 34 -9.70 0.17 -2.90
C GLN A 34 -8.66 0.51 -3.98
N GLN A 35 -8.12 -0.50 -4.66
CA GLN A 35 -7.19 -0.31 -5.77
C GLN A 35 -7.86 0.36 -6.96
N ALA A 36 -9.09 -0.04 -7.31
CA ALA A 36 -9.88 0.62 -8.35
C ALA A 36 -10.11 2.10 -8.03
N LYS A 37 -10.44 2.43 -6.77
CA LYS A 37 -10.55 3.82 -6.31
C LYS A 37 -9.24 4.59 -6.44
N TYR A 38 -8.08 3.98 -6.18
CA TYR A 38 -6.80 4.65 -6.39
C TYR A 38 -6.56 5.00 -7.85
N ILE A 39 -6.91 4.09 -8.77
CA ILE A 39 -6.82 4.34 -10.21
C ILE A 39 -7.74 5.50 -10.61
N ASP A 40 -9.00 5.47 -10.18
CA ASP A 40 -9.98 6.52 -10.47
C ASP A 40 -9.53 7.89 -9.93
N VAL A 41 -9.00 7.92 -8.70
CA VAL A 41 -8.47 9.14 -8.08
C VAL A 41 -7.24 9.63 -8.84
N LEU A 42 -6.29 8.76 -9.16
CA LEU A 42 -5.12 9.14 -9.93
C LEU A 42 -5.50 9.74 -11.27
N GLU A 43 -6.49 9.17 -11.96
CA GLU A 43 -6.87 9.66 -13.27
C GLU A 43 -7.68 10.97 -13.21
N LYS A 44 -8.56 11.09 -12.21
CA LYS A 44 -9.33 12.31 -11.96
C LYS A 44 -8.44 13.49 -11.54
N TYR A 45 -7.40 13.22 -10.76
CA TYR A 45 -6.50 14.24 -10.19
C TYR A 45 -5.11 14.21 -10.81
N LYS A 46 -4.95 13.67 -12.03
CA LYS A 46 -3.65 13.48 -12.70
C LYS A 46 -2.79 14.74 -12.82
N GLU A 47 -3.42 15.91 -12.94
CA GLU A 47 -2.73 17.21 -13.05
C GLU A 47 -2.20 17.69 -11.69
N GLU A 48 -2.77 17.20 -10.58
CA GLU A 48 -2.32 17.50 -9.21
C GLU A 48 -1.42 16.39 -8.64
N ALA A 49 -1.47 15.18 -9.20
CA ALA A 49 -0.73 14.02 -8.74
C ALA A 49 0.76 14.18 -9.05
N VAL A 50 1.59 14.05 -8.03
CA VAL A 50 3.05 14.14 -8.15
C VAL A 50 3.67 12.79 -7.85
N LYS A 51 4.45 12.26 -8.80
CA LYS A 51 5.17 10.99 -8.63
C LYS A 51 6.23 11.13 -7.54
N ILE A 52 6.16 10.24 -6.54
CA ILE A 52 7.14 10.10 -5.47
C ILE A 52 8.26 9.19 -5.94
N VAL A 53 7.93 7.92 -6.21
CA VAL A 53 8.92 6.85 -6.41
C VAL A 53 8.37 5.78 -7.33
N TYR A 54 9.22 5.23 -8.18
CA TYR A 54 9.03 3.90 -8.75
C TYR A 54 9.74 2.89 -7.85
N TRP A 55 9.05 1.80 -7.51
CA TRP A 55 9.62 0.74 -6.68
C TRP A 55 9.44 -0.63 -7.35
N GLN A 56 10.43 -1.49 -7.18
CA GLN A 56 10.32 -2.91 -7.50
C GLN A 56 11.04 -3.80 -6.48
N GLY A 57 10.60 -5.05 -6.41
CA GLY A 57 11.22 -6.09 -5.61
C GLY A 57 10.60 -7.46 -5.85
N ARG A 58 11.22 -8.51 -5.33
CA ARG A 58 10.70 -9.87 -5.35
C ARG A 58 10.08 -10.20 -4.00
N ILE A 59 8.80 -10.54 -4.00
CA ILE A 59 7.99 -10.76 -2.80
C ILE A 59 7.50 -12.21 -2.77
N ASP A 60 7.59 -12.84 -1.60
CA ASP A 60 7.02 -14.16 -1.27
C ASP A 60 6.43 -14.19 0.17
N GLY A 61 6.51 -13.07 0.88
CA GLY A 61 6.09 -12.95 2.28
C GLY A 61 5.17 -11.77 2.53
N ARG A 62 5.20 -11.32 3.78
CA ARG A 62 4.44 -10.18 4.29
C ARG A 62 5.41 -9.15 4.84
N ASP A 63 5.31 -7.93 4.35
CA ASP A 63 6.22 -6.85 4.71
C ASP A 63 5.48 -5.50 4.73
N LEU A 64 5.98 -4.58 5.54
CA LEU A 64 5.58 -3.18 5.49
C LEU A 64 6.65 -2.39 4.75
N LEU A 65 6.22 -1.59 3.79
CA LEU A 65 7.06 -0.64 3.09
C LEU A 65 6.71 0.78 3.59
N LYS A 66 7.63 1.36 4.36
CA LYS A 66 7.47 2.68 5.00
C LYS A 66 8.21 3.74 4.21
N VAL A 67 7.48 4.71 3.67
CA VAL A 67 8.01 5.79 2.84
C VAL A 67 7.98 7.10 3.60
N LYS A 68 9.13 7.76 3.72
CA LYS A 68 9.27 9.08 4.33
C LYS A 68 10.32 9.91 3.59
N GLY A 69 9.94 11.07 3.07
CA GLY A 69 10.85 11.88 2.24
C GLY A 69 11.37 11.08 1.04
N ASN A 70 12.70 10.92 0.95
CA ASN A 70 13.39 10.11 -0.06
C ASN A 70 13.93 8.77 0.52
N LYS A 71 13.31 8.26 1.58
CA LYS A 71 13.73 7.01 2.22
C LYS A 71 12.60 6.00 2.19
N ILE A 72 12.96 4.76 1.90
CA ILE A 72 12.11 3.58 2.14
C ILE A 72 12.76 2.75 3.25
N GLU A 73 11.94 2.27 4.16
CA GLU A 73 12.30 1.29 5.17
C GLU A 73 11.37 0.09 5.05
N ILE A 74 11.93 -1.12 5.03
CA ILE A 74 11.18 -2.36 4.93
C ILE A 74 11.18 -3.02 6.30
N GLU A 75 10.00 -3.25 6.85
CA GLU A 75 9.79 -4.04 8.06
C GLU A 75 9.20 -5.39 7.67
N HIS A 76 9.99 -6.44 7.85
CA HIS A 76 9.56 -7.80 7.58
C HIS A 76 8.65 -8.33 8.68
N LEU A 77 7.52 -8.93 8.30
CA LEU A 77 6.53 -9.43 9.25
C LEU A 77 6.51 -10.96 9.31
N ARG A 78 6.38 -11.64 8.16
CA ARG A 78 6.22 -13.11 8.11
C ARG A 78 6.68 -13.69 6.77
N TYR A 79 7.02 -14.99 6.81
CA TYR A 79 7.47 -15.82 5.70
C TYR A 79 8.84 -15.40 5.19
N ASP A 80 9.01 -15.26 3.88
CA ASP A 80 10.28 -14.92 3.27
C ASP A 80 10.43 -13.40 3.06
N PRO A 81 11.61 -12.83 3.35
CA PRO A 81 11.84 -11.39 3.19
C PRO A 81 11.88 -10.98 1.72
N ILE A 82 11.58 -9.70 1.45
CA ILE A 82 11.71 -9.11 0.11
C ILE A 82 13.17 -9.18 -0.36
N LEU A 83 13.37 -9.62 -1.61
CA LEU A 83 14.66 -9.67 -2.27
C LEU A 83 14.75 -8.69 -3.44
N GLU A 84 15.97 -8.38 -3.86
CA GLU A 84 16.28 -7.70 -5.12
C GLU A 84 15.51 -6.37 -5.30
N THR A 85 15.45 -5.57 -4.23
CA THR A 85 14.73 -4.30 -4.25
C THR A 85 15.47 -3.22 -5.03
N SER A 86 14.71 -2.33 -5.67
CA SER A 86 15.22 -1.11 -6.27
C SER A 86 14.16 -0.02 -6.22
N GLU A 87 14.60 1.19 -5.87
CA GLU A 87 13.78 2.39 -5.81
C GLU A 87 14.38 3.52 -6.66
N ASP A 88 13.51 4.26 -7.33
CA ASP A 88 13.86 5.46 -8.11
C ASP A 88 12.93 6.61 -7.72
N PHE A 89 13.42 7.48 -6.84
CA PHE A 89 12.68 8.64 -6.34
C PHE A 89 12.69 9.77 -7.37
N SER A 90 11.49 10.16 -7.81
CA SER A 90 11.27 11.35 -8.62
C SER A 90 11.13 12.61 -7.76
N THR A 91 10.43 12.50 -6.62
CA THR A 91 10.29 13.58 -5.64
C THR A 91 10.17 13.03 -4.21
N PRO A 92 10.61 13.78 -3.19
CA PRO A 92 10.40 13.38 -1.81
C PRO A 92 8.93 13.44 -1.42
N LEU A 93 8.47 12.48 -0.61
CA LEU A 93 7.19 12.60 0.07
C LEU A 93 7.22 13.80 1.04
N PRO A 94 6.35 14.82 0.87
CA PRO A 94 6.34 15.99 1.75
C PRO A 94 5.97 15.63 3.19
N ALA A 95 6.52 16.36 4.16
CA ALA A 95 6.12 16.29 5.56
C ALA A 95 4.77 17.01 5.80
N LYS A 96 3.73 16.52 5.12
CA LYS A 96 2.35 17.04 5.16
C LYS A 96 1.37 15.88 5.12
N ASP A 97 0.15 16.15 5.60
CA ASP A 97 -0.96 15.19 5.59
C ASP A 97 -1.55 15.12 4.16
N TYR A 98 -0.75 14.70 3.18
CA TYR A 98 -1.18 14.52 1.79
C TYR A 98 -1.59 13.08 1.55
N THR A 99 -2.46 12.86 0.57
CA THR A 99 -2.88 11.50 0.22
C THR A 99 -1.84 10.85 -0.68
N VAL A 100 -1.27 9.74 -0.22
CA VAL A 100 -0.51 8.80 -1.03
C VAL A 100 -1.45 7.79 -1.67
N VAL A 101 -1.24 7.56 -2.96
CA VAL A 101 -1.98 6.59 -3.76
C VAL A 101 -1.00 5.72 -4.54
N VAL A 102 -1.38 4.47 -4.76
CA VAL A 102 -0.55 3.48 -5.45
C VAL A 102 -1.06 3.28 -6.87
N LYS A 103 -0.14 3.32 -7.83
CA LYS A 103 -0.37 2.88 -9.19
C LYS A 103 0.35 1.56 -9.39
N GLU A 104 -0.41 0.47 -9.38
CA GLU A 104 0.13 -0.85 -9.65
C GLU A 104 0.59 -0.97 -11.10
N ILE A 105 1.78 -1.54 -11.32
CA ILE A 105 2.30 -1.88 -12.66
C ILE A 105 2.34 -3.39 -12.84
N GLN A 106 2.79 -4.12 -11.81
CA GLN A 106 2.90 -5.56 -11.80
C GLN A 106 2.74 -6.08 -10.38
N SER A 107 1.79 -6.97 -10.14
CA SER A 107 1.72 -7.81 -8.94
C SER A 107 1.06 -9.16 -9.29
N ARG A 108 0.99 -10.08 -8.34
CA ARG A 108 0.43 -11.43 -8.55
C ARG A 108 -0.84 -11.71 -7.73
N SER A 109 -0.97 -11.06 -6.59
CA SER A 109 -2.02 -11.35 -5.60
C SER A 109 -2.85 -10.10 -5.33
N PHE A 110 -2.85 -9.58 -4.10
CA PHE A 110 -3.66 -8.41 -3.71
C PHE A 110 -3.10 -7.07 -4.17
N GLY A 111 -1.90 -7.06 -4.76
CA GLY A 111 -1.17 -5.86 -5.08
C GLY A 111 -0.81 -5.00 -3.86
N PRO A 112 0.00 -3.96 -4.05
CA PRO A 112 0.36 -3.03 -2.98
C PRO A 112 -0.84 -2.15 -2.60
N PHE A 113 -1.05 -1.91 -1.31
CA PHE A 113 -2.04 -0.93 -0.84
C PHE A 113 -1.55 -0.12 0.36
N VAL A 114 -2.12 1.08 0.53
CA VAL A 114 -1.76 1.99 1.62
C VAL A 114 -2.50 1.57 2.90
N LEU A 115 -1.74 1.06 3.86
CA LEU A 115 -2.22 0.76 5.21
C LEU A 115 -2.39 2.04 6.03
N GLU A 116 -1.44 2.97 5.89
CA GLU A 116 -1.45 4.24 6.63
C GLU A 116 -0.99 5.41 5.75
N GLN A 117 -1.76 6.50 5.78
CA GLN A 117 -1.42 7.76 5.11
C GLN A 117 -0.40 8.56 5.93
N PRO A 118 0.48 9.38 5.32
CA PRO A 118 1.39 10.21 6.06
C PRO A 118 0.60 11.22 6.90
N SER A 119 0.94 11.31 8.17
CA SER A 119 0.30 12.23 9.10
C SER A 119 1.29 12.73 10.14
N LYS A 120 0.97 13.83 10.81
CA LYS A 120 1.75 14.28 11.97
C LYS A 120 1.97 13.19 13.04
N ASN A 121 1.02 12.26 13.20
CA ASN A 121 1.08 11.22 14.24
C ASN A 121 2.05 10.08 13.92
N ASN A 122 2.40 9.89 12.64
CA ASN A 122 3.37 8.90 12.18
C ASN A 122 4.61 9.55 11.56
N ASP A 123 4.87 10.81 11.93
CA ASP A 123 6.01 11.58 11.44
C ASP A 123 6.05 11.66 9.91
N TYR A 124 4.86 11.83 9.31
CA TYR A 124 4.61 11.94 7.87
C TYR A 124 5.12 10.75 7.05
N THR A 125 4.91 9.55 7.59
CA THR A 125 5.29 8.28 6.96
C THR A 125 4.07 7.64 6.31
N ALA A 126 4.17 7.32 5.02
CA ALA A 126 3.18 6.46 4.36
C ALA A 126 3.60 5.00 4.54
N THR A 127 2.69 4.15 5.01
CA THR A 127 2.95 2.72 5.20
C THR A 127 2.12 1.92 4.20
N LEU A 128 2.80 1.17 3.35
CA LEU A 128 2.19 0.20 2.46
C LEU A 128 2.32 -1.19 3.06
N TYR A 129 1.28 -2.00 2.85
CA TYR A 129 1.33 -3.43 3.15
C TYR A 129 1.55 -4.19 1.84
N LEU A 130 2.52 -5.10 1.86
CA LEU A 130 2.88 -5.95 0.73
C LEU A 130 2.71 -7.40 1.16
N SER A 131 1.92 -8.15 0.40
CA SER A 131 1.64 -9.54 0.70
C SER A 131 1.39 -10.35 -0.56
N ASP A 132 2.17 -11.40 -0.76
CA ASP A 132 1.99 -12.32 -1.87
C ASP A 132 1.00 -13.45 -1.55
N PHE A 133 0.50 -13.49 -0.32
CA PHE A 133 -0.54 -14.42 0.11
C PHE A 133 -1.80 -14.31 -0.78
N PRO A 134 -2.56 -15.40 -1.00
CA PRO A 134 -2.30 -16.78 -0.60
C PRO A 134 -1.35 -17.51 -1.58
N LYS A 135 -0.64 -16.79 -2.46
CA LYS A 135 0.35 -17.39 -3.35
C LYS A 135 1.67 -17.59 -2.62
N HIS A 136 2.51 -18.44 -3.21
CA HIS A 136 3.85 -18.77 -2.74
C HIS A 136 4.84 -18.77 -3.91
N GLY A 137 6.13 -18.66 -3.59
CA GLY A 137 7.23 -18.51 -4.52
C GLY A 137 7.39 -17.05 -4.97
N TYR A 138 8.59 -16.51 -4.80
CA TYR A 138 8.96 -15.15 -5.22
C TYR A 138 8.40 -14.72 -6.58
N SER A 139 7.65 -13.61 -6.58
CA SER A 139 7.19 -12.91 -7.79
C SER A 139 7.71 -11.48 -7.83
N TRP A 140 7.95 -10.96 -9.04
CA TRP A 140 8.26 -9.54 -9.24
C TRP A 140 7.02 -8.68 -9.02
N TRP A 141 7.19 -7.66 -8.17
CA TRP A 141 6.21 -6.62 -7.94
C TRP A 141 6.80 -5.28 -8.36
N LYS A 142 6.01 -4.45 -9.04
CA LYS A 142 6.38 -3.13 -9.54
C LYS A 142 5.21 -2.18 -9.36
N PHE A 143 5.47 -0.99 -8.86
CA PHE A 143 4.46 0.04 -8.71
C PHE A 143 5.09 1.43 -8.63
N GLU A 144 4.24 2.43 -8.80
CA GLU A 144 4.57 3.84 -8.58
C GLU A 144 3.73 4.37 -7.42
N LEU A 145 4.34 5.26 -6.63
CA LEU A 145 3.63 6.03 -5.62
C LEU A 145 3.51 7.47 -6.07
N TYR A 146 2.35 8.06 -5.79
CA TYR A 146 2.06 9.47 -6.02
C TYR A 146 1.52 10.08 -4.74
N TYR A 147 1.77 11.37 -4.52
CA TYR A 147 0.95 12.15 -3.61
C TYR A 147 0.03 13.09 -4.36
N ILE A 148 -1.13 13.35 -3.77
CA ILE A 148 -2.07 14.39 -4.17
C ILE A 148 -2.19 15.34 -2.98
N PRO A 149 -2.08 16.67 -3.15
CA PRO A 149 -2.03 17.65 -2.06
C PRO A 149 -3.42 17.93 -1.44
N ARG A 150 -4.13 16.85 -1.08
CA ARG A 150 -5.49 16.82 -0.51
C ARG A 150 -5.58 15.72 0.53
N GLN A 151 -6.55 15.83 1.44
CA GLN A 151 -6.87 14.77 2.39
C GLN A 151 -7.61 13.61 1.69
N PRO A 152 -7.52 12.37 2.20
CA PRO A 152 -8.19 11.22 1.61
C PRO A 152 -9.71 11.41 1.43
N GLU A 153 -10.36 12.05 2.41
CA GLU A 153 -11.80 12.27 2.42
C GLU A 153 -12.24 13.22 1.28
N GLU A 154 -11.40 14.19 0.92
CA GLU A 154 -11.65 15.09 -0.22
C GLU A 154 -11.58 14.37 -1.57
N LEU A 155 -10.86 13.25 -1.60
CA LEU A 155 -10.70 12.40 -2.78
C LEU A 155 -11.75 11.28 -2.85
N GLY A 156 -12.64 11.20 -1.86
CA GLY A 156 -13.60 10.09 -1.74
C GLY A 156 -12.94 8.77 -1.33
N LEU A 157 -11.70 8.81 -0.84
CA LEU A 157 -11.00 7.67 -0.30
C LEU A 157 -11.37 7.53 1.18
N THR A 158 -12.07 6.44 1.48
CA THR A 158 -12.17 5.93 2.85
C THR A 158 -10.98 5.01 3.07
N VAL A 159 -10.29 5.12 4.20
CA VAL A 159 -9.31 4.10 4.61
C VAL A 159 -10.10 3.02 5.35
N PRO A 160 -10.44 1.89 4.69
CA PRO A 160 -11.47 0.99 5.20
C PRO A 160 -11.04 0.22 6.46
N TRP A 161 -9.75 0.24 6.80
CA TRP A 161 -9.14 -0.30 8.01
C TRP A 161 -9.12 0.70 9.20
N ARG A 162 -9.75 1.89 9.07
CA ARG A 162 -9.99 2.84 10.17
C ARG A 162 -11.44 2.71 10.65
N ASN A 163 -11.77 1.70 11.45
CA ASN A 163 -12.99 1.68 12.27
C ASN A 163 -12.62 1.59 13.75
#